data_AF-A0A521LMU5-F1
#
_entry.id   AF-A0A521LMU5-F1
#
_cell.length_a   1.000
_cell.length_b   1.000
_cell.length_c   1.000
_cell.angle_alpha   90.00
_cell.angle_beta   90.00
_cell.angle_gamma   90.00
#
_symmetry.space_group_name_H-M   'P 1'
#
loop_
_entity.id
_entity.type
_entity.pdbx_description
1 polymer ?
#
loop_
_entity_poly.entity_id
_entity_poly.type
_entity_poly.pdbx_seq_one_letter_code
_entity_poly.pdbx_strand_id
1 'polypeptide(L)'
;MKQVMIAVLSALAAAACTTTSDSNKAPKPAWSSIYTVPFDSMVMCLSQPAGEGFVVNLQPGSPPGQASVLFVPRAAPQAESRYNVRNLPDGTIQVDWVRIGTVGGLDWLDTQARQRANRCGGIS
;
A
#
# COMPACT_ATOMS: atom_id res chain seq x y z
N MET A 1 12.01 60.21 -37.45
CA MET A 1 10.78 60.56 -36.69
C MET A 1 10.75 59.75 -35.42
N LYS A 2 10.22 60.36 -34.37
CA LYS A 2 10.40 60.08 -32.95
C LYS A 2 9.16 59.35 -32.45
N GLN A 3 9.28 58.14 -31.90
CA GLN A 3 8.25 57.60 -31.01
C GLN A 3 8.90 56.85 -29.85
N VAL A 4 8.87 57.55 -28.72
CA VAL A 4 9.09 57.08 -27.36
C VAL A 4 7.83 56.33 -26.95
N MET A 5 7.95 55.10 -26.45
CA MET A 5 6.86 54.41 -25.76
C MET A 5 7.34 54.03 -24.35
N ILE A 6 6.67 54.64 -23.38
CA ILE A 6 6.86 54.53 -21.94
C ILE A 6 5.86 53.49 -21.38
N ALA A 7 6.33 52.71 -20.39
CA ALA A 7 5.58 51.97 -19.38
C ALA A 7 4.69 50.81 -19.90
N VAL A 8 4.49 49.69 -19.20
CA VAL A 8 4.17 49.54 -17.78
C VAL A 8 4.72 48.19 -17.29
N LEU A 9 5.51 48.20 -16.21
CA LEU A 9 5.87 46.97 -15.49
C LEU A 9 4.61 46.36 -14.89
N SER A 10 4.19 45.22 -15.43
CA SER A 10 3.16 44.38 -14.82
C SER A 10 3.84 43.46 -13.81
N ALA A 11 3.96 43.91 -12.56
CA ALA A 11 4.28 43.03 -11.44
C ALA A 11 3.09 42.08 -11.21
N LEU A 12 3.14 40.88 -11.80
CA LEU A 12 2.28 39.78 -11.37
C LEU A 12 2.88 39.18 -10.10
N ALA A 13 2.37 39.60 -8.95
CA ALA A 13 2.47 38.81 -7.73
C ALA A 13 1.57 37.58 -7.91
N ALA A 14 2.15 36.48 -8.41
CA ALA A 14 1.53 35.17 -8.36
C ALA A 14 1.67 34.63 -6.93
N ALA A 15 0.80 35.06 -6.03
CA ALA A 15 0.52 34.31 -4.82
C ALA A 15 -0.61 33.32 -5.14
N ALA A 16 -0.28 32.11 -5.59
CA ALA A 16 -1.21 30.99 -5.53
C ALA A 16 -0.51 29.66 -5.80
N CYS A 17 -0.59 28.80 -4.78
CA CYS A 17 -0.48 27.36 -4.83
C CYS A 17 0.86 26.81 -5.32
N THR A 18 1.82 26.76 -4.39
CA THR A 18 2.61 25.52 -4.23
C THR A 18 1.62 24.36 -4.12
N THR A 19 1.25 23.75 -5.25
CA THR A 19 0.90 22.34 -5.27
C THR A 19 2.17 21.60 -4.86
N THR A 20 2.34 21.48 -3.54
CA THR A 20 3.14 20.40 -2.98
C THR A 20 2.41 19.14 -3.41
N SER A 21 2.76 18.62 -4.58
CA SER A 21 2.46 17.25 -4.94
C SER A 21 3.12 16.41 -3.85
N ASP A 22 2.32 15.98 -2.88
CA ASP A 22 2.66 15.04 -1.81
C ASP A 22 2.88 13.64 -2.44
N SER A 23 3.76 13.57 -3.44
CA SER A 23 4.11 12.35 -4.18
C SER A 23 4.97 11.38 -3.36
N ASN A 24 5.15 11.63 -2.06
CA ASN A 24 6.01 10.86 -1.17
C ASN A 24 5.26 10.16 -0.02
N LYS A 25 3.92 10.23 0.02
CA LYS A 25 3.16 9.53 1.05
C LYS A 25 3.05 8.06 0.68
N ALA A 26 3.64 7.18 1.49
CA ALA A 26 3.47 5.73 1.36
C ALA A 26 1.98 5.40 1.18
N PRO A 27 1.61 4.45 0.28
CA PRO A 27 0.21 4.14 0.03
C PRO A 27 -0.52 3.82 1.33
N LYS A 28 -1.64 4.51 1.57
CA LYS A 28 -2.45 4.28 2.76
C LYS A 28 -2.99 2.85 2.73
N PRO A 29 -2.88 2.07 3.82
CA PRO A 29 -3.51 0.76 3.90
C PRO A 29 -5.03 0.87 3.69
N ALA A 30 -5.58 -0.04 2.90
CA ALA A 30 -7.03 -0.22 2.79
C ALA A 30 -7.60 -0.76 4.11
N TRP A 31 -6.83 -1.59 4.82
CA TRP A 31 -7.10 -1.94 6.21
C TRP A 31 -5.83 -2.31 6.97
N SER A 32 -5.93 -2.32 8.30
CA SER A 32 -4.90 -2.79 9.24
C SER A 32 -5.52 -3.73 10.28
N SER A 33 -4.79 -4.73 10.76
CA SER A 33 -5.14 -5.54 11.95
C SER A 33 -3.91 -5.82 12.80
N ILE A 34 -4.17 -6.06 14.08
CA ILE A 34 -3.19 -6.64 15.00
C ILE A 34 -3.53 -8.13 15.21
N TYR A 35 -2.50 -8.98 15.24
CA TYR A 35 -2.61 -10.40 15.55
C TYR A 35 -1.58 -10.79 16.61
N THR A 36 -1.86 -11.86 17.34
CA THR A 36 -1.02 -12.36 18.44
C THR A 36 -0.21 -13.60 18.07
N VAL A 37 -0.32 -14.08 16.84
CA VAL A 37 0.51 -15.19 16.35
C VAL A 37 1.95 -14.72 16.12
N PRO A 38 2.94 -15.63 16.18
CA PRO A 38 4.33 -15.28 15.87
C PRO A 38 4.49 -14.71 14.45
N PHE A 39 5.43 -13.77 14.30
CA PHE A 39 5.74 -13.11 13.03
C PHE A 39 6.00 -14.09 11.89
N ASP A 40 6.92 -15.03 12.09
CA ASP A 40 7.29 -16.00 11.06
C ASP A 40 6.11 -16.91 10.68
N SER A 41 5.25 -17.25 11.65
CA SER A 41 4.04 -18.04 11.39
C SER A 41 3.05 -17.29 10.50
N MET A 42 2.84 -15.99 10.75
CA MET A 42 1.98 -15.15 9.89
C MET A 42 2.56 -15.02 8.48
N VAL A 43 3.85 -14.68 8.37
CA VAL A 43 4.51 -14.49 7.06
C VAL A 43 4.53 -15.78 6.24
N MET A 44 4.86 -16.91 6.88
CA MET A 44 4.87 -18.22 6.24
C MET A 44 3.45 -18.63 5.78
N CYS A 45 2.42 -18.36 6.58
CA CYS A 45 1.04 -18.67 6.19
C CYS A 45 0.56 -17.77 5.04
N LEU A 46 0.78 -16.45 5.14
CA LEU A 46 0.37 -15.51 4.10
C LEU A 46 1.04 -15.80 2.76
N SER A 47 2.31 -16.21 2.78
CA SER A 47 3.08 -16.52 1.56
C SER A 47 2.75 -17.87 0.91
N GLN A 48 1.92 -18.72 1.53
CA GLN A 48 1.49 -19.96 0.88
C GLN A 48 0.73 -19.69 -0.44
N PRO A 49 0.76 -20.62 -1.40
CA PRO A 49 -0.11 -20.52 -2.57
C PRO A 49 -1.59 -20.32 -2.18
N ALA A 50 -2.33 -19.56 -2.99
CA ALA A 50 -3.75 -19.25 -2.75
C ALA A 50 -4.65 -19.82 -3.86
N GLY A 51 -4.31 -21.02 -4.32
CA GLY A 51 -4.94 -21.66 -5.48
C GLY A 51 -4.52 -21.01 -6.81
N GLU A 52 -5.12 -21.46 -7.89
CA GLU A 52 -4.75 -21.03 -9.26
C GLU A 52 -5.13 -19.58 -9.56
N GLY A 53 -6.10 -19.00 -8.83
CA GLY A 53 -6.60 -17.66 -9.07
C GLY A 53 -5.64 -16.52 -8.70
N PHE A 54 -4.56 -16.81 -7.96
CA PHE A 54 -3.66 -15.80 -7.43
C PHE A 54 -2.19 -16.11 -7.68
N VAL A 55 -1.39 -15.06 -7.72
CA VAL A 55 0.07 -15.10 -7.57
C VAL A 55 0.38 -14.58 -6.17
N VAL A 56 1.10 -15.39 -5.39
CA VAL A 56 1.53 -15.04 -4.04
C VAL A 56 3.03 -15.16 -3.95
N ASN A 57 3.71 -14.10 -3.54
CA ASN A 57 5.18 -14.06 -3.46
C ASN A 57 5.63 -13.28 -2.23
N LEU A 58 6.54 -13.85 -1.45
CA LEU A 58 7.28 -13.10 -0.43
C LEU A 58 8.27 -12.16 -1.12
N GLN A 59 8.22 -10.87 -0.83
CA GLN A 59 9.14 -9.89 -1.40
C GLN A 59 10.46 -9.86 -0.61
N PRO A 60 11.62 -9.97 -1.28
CA PRO A 60 12.91 -9.88 -0.63
C PRO A 60 13.22 -8.44 -0.17
N GLY A 61 14.20 -8.30 0.74
CA GLY A 61 14.74 -7.00 1.12
C GLY A 61 13.95 -6.22 2.19
N SER A 62 13.02 -6.89 2.89
CA SER A 62 12.36 -6.26 4.04
C SER A 62 13.32 -6.14 5.24
N PRO A 63 13.28 -5.04 6.02
CA PRO A 63 14.06 -4.91 7.24
C PRO A 63 13.71 -5.98 8.29
N PRO A 64 14.59 -6.24 9.29
CA PRO A 64 14.27 -7.14 10.39
C PRO A 64 12.94 -6.79 11.08
N GLY A 65 12.13 -7.81 11.36
CA GLY A 65 10.81 -7.64 11.95
C GLY A 65 9.76 -7.04 11.00
N GLN A 66 10.05 -7.00 9.70
CA GLN A 66 9.10 -6.61 8.66
C GLN A 66 9.14 -7.59 7.48
N ALA A 67 8.00 -7.77 6.82
CA ALA A 67 7.89 -8.60 5.63
C ALA A 67 6.79 -8.05 4.72
N SER A 68 7.00 -8.16 3.41
CA SER A 68 5.98 -7.84 2.41
C SER A 68 5.61 -9.09 1.63
N VAL A 69 4.33 -9.45 1.59
CA VAL A 69 3.82 -10.58 0.79
C VAL A 69 2.91 -10.05 -0.29
N LEU A 70 3.31 -10.24 -1.54
CA LEU A 70 2.50 -9.91 -2.70
C LEU A 70 1.32 -10.87 -2.82
N PHE A 71 0.15 -10.34 -3.18
CA PHE A 71 -1.07 -11.10 -3.41
C PHE A 71 -1.84 -10.49 -4.58
N VAL A 72 -1.69 -11.09 -5.76
CA VAL A 72 -2.20 -10.54 -7.03
C VAL A 72 -3.19 -11.50 -7.68
N PRO A 73 -4.41 -11.07 -8.01
CA PRO A 73 -5.32 -11.90 -8.78
C PRO A 73 -4.85 -12.05 -10.22
N ARG A 74 -4.78 -13.27 -10.74
CA ARG A 74 -4.34 -13.54 -12.13
C ARG A 74 -5.28 -12.95 -13.17
N ALA A 75 -6.57 -12.90 -12.88
CA ALA A 75 -7.59 -12.32 -13.76
C ALA A 75 -7.54 -10.78 -13.82
N ALA A 76 -6.88 -10.14 -12.85
CA ALA A 76 -6.71 -8.69 -12.81
C ALA A 76 -5.33 -8.29 -12.26
N PRO A 77 -4.23 -8.55 -13.00
CA PRO A 77 -2.88 -8.28 -12.51
C PRO A 77 -2.63 -6.81 -12.11
N GLN A 78 -3.38 -5.88 -12.72
CA GLN A 78 -3.35 -4.45 -12.37
C GLN A 78 -3.88 -4.13 -10.96
N ALA A 79 -4.61 -5.06 -10.33
CA ALA A 79 -5.08 -4.96 -8.95
C ALA A 79 -4.00 -5.46 -7.95
N GLU A 80 -2.73 -5.18 -8.26
CA GLU A 80 -1.61 -5.58 -7.42
C GLU A 80 -1.78 -5.04 -6.00
N SER A 81 -1.69 -5.96 -5.04
CA SER A 81 -1.86 -5.66 -3.62
C SER A 81 -0.88 -6.48 -2.79
N ARG A 82 -0.61 -6.03 -1.57
CA ARG A 82 0.34 -6.67 -0.67
C ARG A 82 -0.11 -6.65 0.78
N TYR A 83 0.30 -7.67 1.51
CA TYR A 83 0.37 -7.62 2.97
C TYR A 83 1.72 -7.04 3.38
N ASN A 84 1.71 -6.06 4.26
CA ASN A 84 2.90 -5.61 4.98
C ASN A 84 2.75 -6.07 6.44
N VAL A 85 3.58 -7.01 6.85
CA VAL A 85 3.62 -7.55 8.22
C VAL A 85 4.76 -6.86 8.96
N ARG A 86 4.51 -6.41 10.18
CA ARG A 86 5.56 -5.88 11.07
C ARG A 86 5.37 -6.34 12.51
N ASN A 87 6.49 -6.52 13.20
CA ASN A 87 6.51 -6.65 14.65
C ASN A 87 6.17 -5.31 15.32
N LEU A 88 5.36 -5.39 16.37
CA LEU A 88 5.12 -4.30 17.28
C LEU A 88 5.96 -4.48 18.56
N PRO A 89 6.25 -3.38 19.30
CA PRO A 89 7.07 -3.45 20.51
C PRO A 89 6.48 -4.31 21.64
N ASP A 90 5.15 -4.54 21.63
CA ASP A 90 4.45 -5.37 22.60
C ASP A 90 4.49 -6.88 22.29
N GLY A 91 5.21 -7.27 21.23
CA GLY A 91 5.34 -8.65 20.79
C GLY A 91 4.19 -9.14 19.90
N THR A 92 3.18 -8.31 19.65
CA THR A 92 2.16 -8.60 18.63
C THR A 92 2.66 -8.22 17.24
N ILE A 93 1.88 -8.57 16.21
CA ILE A 93 2.18 -8.19 14.83
C ILE A 93 1.06 -7.35 14.25
N GLN A 94 1.43 -6.34 13.47
CA GLN A 94 0.50 -5.60 12.64
C GLN A 94 0.61 -6.09 11.20
N VAL A 95 -0.54 -6.38 10.59
CA VAL A 95 -0.67 -6.64 9.16
C VAL A 95 -1.47 -5.51 8.53
N ASP A 96 -0.84 -4.83 7.59
CA ASP A 96 -1.47 -3.84 6.74
C ASP A 96 -1.74 -4.43 5.36
N TRP A 97 -2.93 -4.17 4.83
CA TRP A 97 -3.29 -4.50 3.46
C TRP A 97 -3.22 -3.26 2.60
N VAL A 98 -2.37 -3.30 1.57
CA VAL A 98 -2.07 -2.15 0.73
C VAL A 98 -2.38 -2.48 -0.72
N ARG A 99 -3.20 -1.63 -1.35
CA ARG A 99 -3.44 -1.62 -2.80
C ARG A 99 -2.34 -0.76 -3.44
N ILE A 100 -1.62 -1.30 -4.41
CA ILE A 100 -0.47 -0.60 -5.05
C ILE A 100 -0.93 0.24 -6.24
N GLY A 101 -2.03 -0.15 -6.88
CA GLY A 101 -2.67 0.58 -7.98
C GLY A 101 -3.90 1.39 -7.56
N THR A 102 -4.39 2.23 -8.47
CA THR A 102 -5.60 3.06 -8.33
C THR A 102 -6.86 2.39 -8.91
N VAL A 103 -6.91 1.06 -8.88
CA VAL A 103 -8.04 0.30 -9.45
C VAL A 103 -9.22 0.32 -8.44
N GLY A 104 -10.40 0.75 -8.90
CA GLY A 104 -11.63 0.73 -8.12
C GLY A 104 -12.29 -0.65 -8.06
N GLY A 105 -13.30 -0.81 -7.19
CA GLY A 105 -14.10 -2.04 -7.12
C GLY A 105 -13.38 -3.26 -6.53
N LEU A 106 -12.38 -3.04 -5.67
CA LEU A 106 -11.54 -4.10 -5.09
C LEU A 106 -12.01 -4.57 -3.70
N ASP A 107 -13.23 -4.26 -3.29
CA ASP A 107 -13.72 -4.61 -1.93
C ASP A 107 -13.84 -6.13 -1.73
N TRP A 108 -14.10 -6.86 -2.81
CA TRP A 108 -14.05 -8.32 -2.80
C TRP A 108 -12.62 -8.83 -2.50
N LEU A 109 -11.60 -8.17 -3.04
CA LEU A 109 -10.20 -8.54 -2.85
C LEU A 109 -9.76 -8.21 -1.42
N ASP A 110 -10.15 -7.05 -0.90
CA ASP A 110 -9.92 -6.68 0.49
C ASP A 110 -10.55 -7.68 1.47
N THR A 111 -11.76 -8.15 1.16
CA THR A 111 -12.48 -9.15 1.97
C THR A 111 -11.74 -10.49 1.95
N GLN A 112 -11.37 -10.98 0.77
CA GLN A 112 -10.59 -12.24 0.68
C GLN A 112 -9.24 -12.12 1.38
N ALA A 113 -8.58 -10.97 1.23
CA ALA A 113 -7.30 -10.73 1.88
C ALA A 113 -7.43 -10.73 3.40
N ARG A 114 -8.48 -10.08 3.93
CA ARG A 114 -8.79 -10.06 5.36
C ARG A 114 -9.12 -11.45 5.88
N GLN A 115 -9.95 -12.22 5.19
CA GLN A 115 -10.28 -13.59 5.58
C GLN A 115 -9.04 -14.49 5.63
N ARG A 116 -8.13 -14.34 4.65
CA ARG A 116 -6.85 -15.06 4.64
C ARG A 116 -5.98 -14.66 5.83
N ALA A 117 -5.84 -13.36 6.09
CA ALA A 117 -5.06 -12.87 7.22
C ALA A 117 -5.65 -13.32 8.57
N ASN A 118 -6.97 -13.32 8.73
CA ASN A 118 -7.66 -13.84 9.91
C ASN A 118 -7.36 -15.32 10.13
N ARG A 119 -7.47 -16.13 9.08
CA ARG A 119 -7.14 -17.57 9.14
C ARG A 119 -5.68 -17.78 9.55
N CYS A 120 -4.75 -17.04 8.96
CA CYS A 120 -3.33 -17.09 9.34
C CYS A 120 -3.06 -16.57 10.76
N GLY A 121 -3.88 -15.63 11.22
CA GLY A 121 -3.83 -15.07 12.57
C GLY A 121 -4.58 -15.89 13.62
N GLY A 122 -5.14 -17.06 13.27
CA GLY A 122 -5.87 -17.91 14.20
C GLY A 122 -7.26 -17.38 14.60
N ILE A 123 -7.80 -16.40 13.87
CA ILE A 123 -9.14 -15.86 14.10
C ILE A 123 -10.12 -16.62 13.18
N SER A 124 -11.09 -17.28 13.80
CA SER A 124 -12.14 -18.09 13.13
C SER A 124 -13.43 -17.29 12.96
#